data_AF-Q4TG43-F1
#
_entry.id   AF-Q4TG43-F1
#
_cell.length_a   1.000
_cell.length_b   1.000
_cell.length_c   1.000
_cell.angle_alpha   90.00
_cell.angle_beta   90.00
_cell.angle_gamma   90.00
#
_symmetry.space_group_name_H-M   'P 1'
#
loop_
_entity.id
_entity.type
_entity.pdbx_description
1 polymer ?
#
loop_
_entity_poly.entity_id
_entity_poly.type
_entity_poly.pdbx_seq_one_letter_code
_entity_poly.pdbx_strand_id
1 'polypeptide(L)'
;VLQLHRASCLEKLGDQAAMIAANLQSRLARTSFDKNCFQSVCERPHLECAAEMVLPLVCNPGHVCITDESLYFQPLNGYPVRGWRTNLKPALSAARGTGDSHQTSRRQEDLQAAARPQTLENHVTEHTAESYMLQWQRGLLSNYQYLLHLNNLADRSCNDLSQYPVLPWIIADYSSGQLDMTNPATFRDLSKPVGALNPERLDRLLSRYTAMPEPRFMYGSHYSSPGYVLFYLVRVAPEHMLCLQNGRYDHPDRMFSSISETWKNCLEGATDFKEVV
;
A
#
# COMPACT_ATOMS: atom_id res chain seq x y z
N VAL A 1 0.96 -7.60 29.83
CA VAL A 1 -0.48 -7.95 29.86
C VAL A 1 -1.30 -6.88 30.59
N LEU A 2 -0.95 -6.49 31.83
CA LEU A 2 -1.73 -5.51 32.63
C LEU A 2 -1.86 -4.10 32.02
N GLN A 3 -0.82 -3.56 31.37
CA GLN A 3 -0.87 -2.20 30.80
C GLN A 3 -1.68 -2.10 29.50
N LEU A 4 -1.69 -3.14 28.67
CA LEU A 4 -2.52 -3.18 27.46
C LEU A 4 -4.00 -3.33 27.81
N HIS A 5 -4.32 -4.18 28.79
CA HIS A 5 -5.68 -4.26 29.34
C HIS A 5 -6.13 -2.92 29.93
N ARG A 6 -5.24 -2.24 30.67
CA ARG A 6 -5.53 -0.89 31.16
C ARG A 6 -5.79 0.10 30.02
N ALA A 7 -5.11 -0.05 28.88
CA ALA A 7 -5.33 0.80 27.71
C ALA A 7 -6.70 0.58 27.10
N SER A 8 -7.13 -0.66 26.93
CA SER A 8 -8.46 -0.97 26.38
C SER A 8 -9.62 -0.49 27.26
N CYS A 9 -9.37 -0.20 28.55
CA CYS A 9 -10.40 0.27 29.48
C CYS A 9 -10.50 1.80 29.58
N LEU A 10 -9.68 2.58 28.86
CA LEU A 10 -9.80 4.05 28.87
C LEU A 10 -10.96 4.51 27.99
N GLU A 11 -11.69 5.55 28.39
CA GLU A 11 -12.86 6.02 27.64
C GLU A 11 -12.51 6.80 26.37
N LYS A 12 -11.39 7.54 26.38
CA LYS A 12 -10.98 8.38 25.26
C LYS A 12 -9.98 7.64 24.37
N LEU A 13 -10.28 7.52 23.08
CA LEU A 13 -9.39 6.90 22.09
C LEU A 13 -7.99 7.54 22.08
N GLY A 14 -7.90 8.86 22.26
CA GLY A 14 -6.60 9.56 22.36
C GLY A 14 -5.74 9.07 23.52
N ASP A 15 -6.35 8.83 24.68
CA ASP A 15 -5.64 8.33 25.88
C ASP A 15 -5.25 6.85 25.71
N GLN A 16 -6.11 6.06 25.07
CA GLN A 16 -5.78 4.68 24.67
C GLN A 16 -4.53 4.66 23.79
N ALA A 17 -4.53 5.47 22.73
CA ALA A 17 -3.45 5.54 21.76
C ALA A 17 -2.14 6.02 22.40
N ALA A 18 -2.19 7.07 23.21
CA ALA A 18 -1.02 7.62 23.90
C ALA A 18 -0.38 6.58 24.85
N MET A 19 -1.20 5.85 25.61
CA MET A 19 -0.67 4.82 26.51
C MET A 19 -0.13 3.61 25.75
N ILE A 20 -0.76 3.19 24.65
CA ILE A 20 -0.23 2.13 23.78
C ILE A 20 1.13 2.56 23.21
N ALA A 21 1.24 3.78 22.68
CA ALA A 21 2.49 4.32 22.12
C ALA A 21 3.61 4.37 23.17
N ALA A 22 3.32 4.86 24.38
CA ALA A 22 4.29 4.90 25.47
C ALA A 22 4.78 3.48 25.88
N ASN A 23 3.87 2.51 25.94
CA ASN A 23 4.22 1.12 26.21
C ASN A 23 5.10 0.53 25.11
N LEU A 24 4.77 0.78 23.84
CA LEU A 24 5.56 0.32 22.70
C LEU A 24 6.96 0.93 22.71
N GLN A 25 7.06 2.25 22.88
CA GLN A 25 8.35 2.95 22.94
C GLN A 25 9.22 2.44 24.10
N SER A 26 8.63 2.22 25.28
CA SER A 26 9.34 1.64 26.42
C SER A 26 9.86 0.23 26.12
N ARG A 27 9.05 -0.61 25.44
CA ARG A 27 9.47 -1.97 25.06
C ARG A 27 10.57 -1.96 24.01
N LEU A 28 10.46 -1.14 22.97
CA LEU A 28 11.50 -0.98 21.94
C LEU A 28 12.83 -0.53 22.56
N ALA A 29 12.81 0.43 23.48
CA ALA A 29 14.02 0.94 24.14
C ALA A 29 14.68 -0.08 25.09
N ARG A 30 13.94 -1.08 25.56
CA ARG A 30 14.40 -2.07 26.55
C ARG A 30 14.75 -3.43 25.95
N THR A 31 14.48 -3.63 24.67
CA THR A 31 14.71 -4.90 23.98
C THR A 31 15.67 -4.67 22.83
N SER A 32 16.40 -5.71 22.49
CA SER A 32 17.26 -5.78 21.30
C SER A 32 16.85 -7.00 20.48
N PHE A 33 17.34 -7.08 19.26
CA PHE A 33 17.20 -8.27 18.44
C PHE A 33 17.81 -9.50 19.13
N ASP A 34 17.08 -10.62 19.11
CA ASP A 34 17.52 -11.91 19.63
C ASP A 34 18.44 -12.60 18.62
N LYS A 35 19.74 -12.60 18.92
CA LYS A 35 20.77 -13.18 18.05
C LYS A 35 20.65 -14.70 17.89
N ASN A 36 19.86 -15.38 18.72
CA ASN A 36 19.55 -16.80 18.52
C ASN A 36 18.64 -17.03 17.30
N CYS A 37 18.06 -15.97 16.73
CA CYS A 37 17.30 -16.05 15.49
C CYS A 37 18.18 -16.15 14.22
N PHE A 38 19.50 -15.99 14.33
CA PHE A 38 20.41 -16.15 13.20
C PHE A 38 20.43 -17.60 12.71
N GLN A 39 20.53 -17.81 11.40
CA GLN A 39 20.58 -19.16 10.83
C GLN A 39 21.92 -19.82 11.07
N SER A 40 22.99 -19.04 11.09
CA SER A 40 24.34 -19.49 11.31
C SER A 40 24.98 -18.73 12.47
N VAL A 41 25.69 -19.46 13.32
CA VAL A 41 26.50 -18.89 14.40
C VAL A 41 27.66 -18.03 13.88
N CYS A 42 27.97 -18.13 12.58
CA CYS A 42 29.02 -17.35 11.93
C CYS A 42 28.51 -16.00 11.40
N GLU A 43 27.19 -15.80 11.32
CA GLU A 43 26.62 -14.53 10.83
C GLU A 43 27.02 -13.37 11.75
N ARG A 44 27.42 -12.25 11.14
CA ARG A 44 27.87 -11.06 11.84
C ARG A 44 26.88 -9.93 11.65
N PRO A 45 26.26 -9.40 12.73
CA PRO A 45 25.37 -8.26 12.63
C PRO A 45 26.16 -6.99 12.27
N HIS A 46 25.63 -6.23 11.32
CA HIS A 46 26.17 -4.95 10.85
C HIS A 46 25.31 -3.77 11.29
N LEU A 47 23.99 -3.96 11.33
CA LEU A 47 23.03 -2.94 11.73
C LEU A 47 21.89 -3.58 12.53
N GLU A 48 21.50 -2.91 13.60
CA GLU A 48 20.29 -3.22 14.36
C GLU A 48 19.52 -1.92 14.58
N CYS A 49 18.22 -1.92 14.31
CA CYS A 49 17.36 -0.76 14.55
C CYS A 49 15.90 -1.17 14.82
N ALA A 50 15.17 -0.28 15.49
CA ALA A 50 13.73 -0.41 15.62
C ALA A 50 13.05 -0.14 14.26
N ALA A 51 12.05 -0.95 13.92
CA ALA A 51 11.27 -0.79 12.70
C ALA A 51 9.84 -1.30 12.89
N GLU A 52 8.97 -0.98 11.94
CA GLU A 52 7.61 -1.50 11.87
C GLU A 52 7.45 -2.33 10.59
N MET A 53 6.95 -3.55 10.75
CA MET A 53 6.55 -4.38 9.62
C MET A 53 5.11 -4.06 9.28
N VAL A 54 4.90 -3.52 8.09
CA VAL A 54 3.58 -3.19 7.55
C VAL A 54 2.97 -4.46 6.95
N LEU A 55 1.80 -4.85 7.47
CA LEU A 55 0.97 -5.93 6.95
C LEU A 55 -0.39 -5.33 6.53
N PRO A 56 -1.18 -6.02 5.68
CA PRO A 56 -2.39 -5.45 5.09
C PRO A 56 -3.34 -4.77 6.07
N LEU A 57 -3.49 -5.31 7.28
CA LEU A 57 -4.42 -4.78 8.29
C LEU A 57 -3.74 -4.17 9.53
N VAL A 58 -2.45 -4.43 9.74
CA VAL A 58 -1.77 -4.10 11.00
C VAL A 58 -0.30 -3.77 10.77
N CYS A 59 0.22 -2.80 11.54
CA CYS A 59 1.65 -2.58 11.66
C CYS A 59 2.16 -3.29 12.90
N ASN A 60 3.18 -4.14 12.74
CA ASN A 60 3.81 -4.83 13.86
C ASN A 60 5.15 -4.16 14.17
N PRO A 61 5.31 -3.52 15.34
CA PRO A 61 6.60 -2.98 15.76
C PRO A 61 7.57 -4.08 16.17
N GLY A 62 8.84 -3.88 15.89
CA GLY A 62 9.89 -4.88 16.09
C GLY A 62 11.30 -4.33 15.89
N HIS A 63 12.24 -5.26 15.78
CA HIS A 63 13.64 -4.97 15.51
C HIS A 63 14.05 -5.57 14.17
N VAL A 64 14.77 -4.78 13.38
CA VAL A 64 15.47 -5.24 12.18
C VAL A 64 16.92 -5.48 12.51
N CYS A 65 17.47 -6.60 12.06
CA CYS A 65 18.90 -6.89 12.11
C CYS A 65 19.40 -7.27 10.72
N ILE A 66 20.44 -6.57 10.26
CA ILE A 66 21.13 -6.85 9.00
C ILE A 66 22.45 -7.53 9.33
N THR A 67 22.68 -8.69 8.76
CA THR A 67 23.94 -9.43 8.85
C THR A 67 24.71 -9.37 7.53
N ASP A 68 25.87 -10.00 7.48
CA ASP A 68 26.63 -10.26 6.27
C ASP A 68 25.91 -11.20 5.28
N GLU A 69 24.88 -11.93 5.72
CA GLU A 69 24.17 -12.91 4.89
C GLU A 69 22.69 -12.62 4.68
N SER A 70 22.01 -12.01 5.67
CA SER A 70 20.56 -11.94 5.72
C SER A 70 20.06 -10.64 6.37
N LEU A 71 18.80 -10.29 6.06
CA LEU A 71 18.03 -9.30 6.78
C LEU A 71 16.94 -10.03 7.57
N TYR A 72 16.83 -9.71 8.86
CA TYR A 72 15.86 -10.27 9.79
C TYR A 72 14.92 -9.20 10.34
N PHE A 73 13.67 -9.57 10.59
CA PHE A 73 12.70 -8.78 11.35
C PHE A 73 12.13 -9.61 12.48
N GLN A 74 12.22 -9.10 13.71
CA GLN A 74 11.70 -9.73 14.92
C GLN A 74 10.57 -8.88 15.52
N PRO A 75 9.31 -9.35 15.50
CA PRO A 75 8.17 -8.63 16.07
C PRO A 75 8.14 -8.67 17.60
N LEU A 76 7.75 -7.56 18.24
CA LEU A 76 7.63 -7.49 19.72
C LEU A 76 6.53 -8.36 20.33
N ASN A 77 5.52 -8.69 19.54
CA ASN A 77 4.39 -9.54 19.93
C ASN A 77 4.60 -11.02 19.55
N GLY A 78 5.74 -11.36 18.93
CA GLY A 78 6.01 -12.72 18.46
C GLY A 78 5.15 -13.17 17.28
N TYR A 79 4.47 -12.25 16.58
CA TYR A 79 3.71 -12.55 15.37
C TYR A 79 4.23 -11.76 14.17
N PRO A 80 4.53 -12.42 13.03
CA PRO A 80 4.45 -13.85 12.77
C PRO A 80 5.50 -14.66 13.55
N VAL A 81 5.14 -15.91 13.91
CA VAL A 81 5.84 -16.77 14.88
C VAL A 81 7.32 -17.04 14.56
N ARG A 82 7.76 -16.88 13.30
CA ARG A 82 9.14 -17.13 12.89
C ARG A 82 9.98 -15.89 12.58
N GLY A 83 9.42 -14.68 12.77
CA GLY A 83 10.03 -13.47 12.23
C GLY A 83 10.07 -13.51 10.70
N TRP A 84 10.34 -12.37 10.06
CA TRP A 84 10.53 -12.31 8.61
C TRP A 84 12.02 -12.32 8.30
N ARG A 85 12.43 -13.04 7.25
CA ARG A 85 13.83 -13.11 6.79
C ARG A 85 13.91 -13.06 5.29
N THR A 86 14.91 -12.36 4.77
CA THR A 86 15.37 -12.50 3.39
C THR A 86 16.89 -12.63 3.34
N ASN A 87 17.40 -13.42 2.39
CA ASN A 87 18.84 -13.57 2.18
C ASN A 87 19.35 -12.43 1.29
N LEU A 88 20.48 -11.81 1.64
CA LEU A 88 21.05 -10.67 0.91
C LEU A 88 21.92 -11.08 -0.28
N LYS A 89 22.32 -12.36 -0.37
CA LYS A 89 23.22 -12.87 -1.42
C LYS A 89 22.69 -12.83 -2.86
N PRO A 90 21.37 -12.77 -3.16
CA PRO A 90 20.90 -12.43 -4.52
C PRO A 90 20.94 -10.92 -4.84
N ALA A 91 20.93 -10.05 -3.81
CA ALA A 91 20.77 -8.60 -3.98
C ALA A 91 22.13 -7.85 -4.07
N LEU A 92 23.17 -8.35 -3.42
CA LEU A 92 24.49 -7.68 -3.35
C LEU A 92 25.39 -7.91 -4.58
N SER A 93 25.02 -8.78 -5.52
CA SER A 93 25.77 -8.94 -6.77
C SER A 93 25.57 -7.78 -7.77
N ALA A 94 24.56 -6.93 -7.57
CA ALA A 94 24.27 -5.78 -8.43
C ALA A 94 24.93 -4.46 -7.98
N ALA A 95 25.35 -4.35 -6.70
CA ALA A 95 25.80 -3.09 -6.11
C ALA A 95 27.33 -2.92 -5.99
N ARG A 96 28.14 -3.80 -6.59
CA ARG A 96 29.60 -3.63 -6.65
C ARG A 96 29.99 -2.75 -7.84
N GLY A 97 29.66 -1.47 -7.75
CA GLY A 97 30.09 -0.45 -8.68
C GLY A 97 30.09 0.94 -8.05
N THR A 98 31.27 1.52 -7.91
CA THR A 98 31.58 2.92 -7.54
C THR A 98 31.49 3.25 -6.04
N GLY A 99 32.67 3.44 -5.45
CA GLY A 99 32.81 4.08 -4.15
C GLY A 99 32.59 5.58 -4.29
N ASP A 100 31.71 6.14 -3.46
CA ASP A 100 31.82 7.51 -2.99
C ASP A 100 30.99 7.75 -1.72
N SER A 101 31.48 8.68 -0.91
CA SER A 101 31.16 8.98 0.48
C SER A 101 29.82 9.72 0.68
N HIS A 102 28.71 9.08 0.32
CA HIS A 102 27.36 9.47 0.72
C HIS A 102 26.58 8.24 1.23
N GLN A 103 26.96 7.73 2.41
CA GLN A 103 26.62 6.37 2.85
C GLN A 103 25.37 6.20 3.74
N THR A 104 24.67 7.26 4.14
CA THR A 104 23.46 7.12 4.99
C THR A 104 22.16 7.11 4.19
N SER A 105 22.05 7.88 3.10
CA SER A 105 20.83 7.92 2.25
C SER A 105 20.71 6.67 1.36
N ARG A 106 21.81 6.24 0.73
CA ARG A 106 21.84 5.06 -0.16
C ARG A 106 21.48 3.75 0.55
N ARG A 107 21.86 3.61 1.82
CA ARG A 107 21.56 2.39 2.60
C ARG A 107 20.07 2.25 2.94
N GLN A 108 19.33 3.35 2.96
CA GLN A 108 17.88 3.35 3.18
C GLN A 108 17.11 3.02 1.89
N GLU A 109 17.67 3.40 0.73
CA GLU A 109 17.19 2.99 -0.60
C GLU A 109 17.42 1.49 -0.86
N ASP A 110 18.60 0.96 -0.46
CA ASP A 110 18.92 -0.48 -0.55
C ASP A 110 17.97 -1.34 0.32
N LEU A 111 17.54 -0.80 1.47
CA LEU A 111 16.56 -1.42 2.37
C LEU A 111 15.16 -1.51 1.74
N GLN A 112 14.75 -0.47 1.02
CA GLN A 112 13.50 -0.51 0.25
C GLN A 112 13.59 -1.48 -0.93
N ALA A 113 14.76 -1.59 -1.58
CA ALA A 113 14.98 -2.52 -2.68
C ALA A 113 14.87 -4.00 -2.24
N ALA A 114 15.49 -4.39 -1.12
CA ALA A 114 15.46 -5.76 -0.61
C ALA A 114 14.08 -6.23 -0.09
N ALA A 115 13.16 -5.28 0.18
CA ALA A 115 11.79 -5.55 0.63
C ALA A 115 10.75 -5.50 -0.49
N ARG A 116 11.14 -5.22 -1.74
CA ARG A 116 10.22 -5.19 -2.87
C ARG A 116 9.79 -6.61 -3.26
N PRO A 117 8.49 -6.85 -3.52
CA PRO A 117 8.07 -8.08 -4.16
C PRO A 117 8.78 -8.23 -5.51
N GLN A 118 9.30 -9.44 -5.79
CA GLN A 118 10.14 -9.82 -6.94
C GLN A 118 9.55 -9.55 -8.34
N THR A 119 8.39 -8.90 -8.43
CA THR A 119 7.65 -8.66 -9.68
C THR A 119 8.26 -7.59 -10.58
N LEU A 120 9.28 -6.84 -10.14
CA LEU A 120 9.91 -5.77 -10.94
C LEU A 120 11.45 -5.81 -10.95
N GLU A 121 12.06 -6.93 -10.60
CA GLU A 121 13.51 -7.08 -10.67
C GLU A 121 13.88 -7.96 -11.84
N ASN A 122 13.94 -7.39 -13.03
CA ASN A 122 14.81 -7.86 -14.10
C ASN A 122 14.96 -6.71 -15.13
N HIS A 123 16.16 -6.14 -15.18
CA HIS A 123 16.61 -5.07 -16.07
C HIS A 123 16.27 -3.65 -15.62
N VAL A 124 17.25 -2.95 -15.02
CA VAL A 124 17.76 -1.64 -15.46
C VAL A 124 18.63 -1.03 -14.34
N THR A 125 19.80 -0.52 -14.73
CA THR A 125 20.89 -0.01 -13.87
C THR A 125 20.71 1.44 -13.39
N GLU A 126 19.63 2.13 -13.77
CA GLU A 126 19.32 3.50 -13.31
C GLU A 126 17.87 3.62 -12.83
N HIS A 127 17.70 3.94 -11.55
CA HIS A 127 16.41 3.99 -10.84
C HIS A 127 15.84 5.41 -10.68
N THR A 128 16.14 6.33 -11.60
CA THR A 128 15.54 7.68 -11.54
C THR A 128 14.16 7.70 -12.20
N ALA A 129 13.25 8.52 -11.67
CA ALA A 129 11.92 8.72 -12.26
C ALA A 129 12.00 9.16 -13.73
N GLU A 130 13.00 9.99 -14.06
CA GLU A 130 13.24 10.48 -15.42
C GLU A 130 13.64 9.36 -16.40
N SER A 131 14.47 8.41 -15.95
CA SER A 131 14.87 7.25 -16.76
C SER A 131 13.66 6.37 -17.11
N TYR A 132 12.80 6.08 -16.13
CA TYR A 132 11.58 5.28 -16.35
C TYR A 132 10.59 5.99 -17.27
N MET A 133 10.42 7.30 -17.14
CA MET A 133 9.57 8.09 -18.03
C MET A 133 10.05 8.02 -19.48
N LEU A 134 11.35 8.17 -19.73
CA LEU A 134 11.92 8.11 -21.06
C LEU A 134 11.77 6.71 -21.69
N GLN A 135 11.95 5.66 -20.88
CA GLN A 135 11.75 4.28 -21.34
C GLN A 135 10.29 3.99 -21.70
N TRP A 136 9.33 4.48 -20.90
CA TRP A 136 7.91 4.40 -21.21
C TRP A 136 7.55 5.15 -22.49
N GLN A 137 8.03 6.39 -22.66
CA GLN A 137 7.82 7.17 -23.89
C GLN A 137 8.38 6.49 -25.15
N ARG A 138 9.47 5.73 -25.00
CA ARG A 138 10.08 4.94 -26.08
C ARG A 138 9.41 3.58 -26.32
N GLY A 139 8.39 3.22 -25.54
CA GLY A 139 7.70 1.93 -25.63
C GLY A 139 8.49 0.74 -25.07
N LEU A 140 9.56 0.99 -24.31
CA LEU A 140 10.34 -0.05 -23.63
C LEU A 140 9.63 -0.57 -22.37
N LEU A 141 8.78 0.27 -21.77
CA LEU A 141 7.89 -0.09 -20.68
C LEU A 141 6.44 0.01 -21.13
N SER A 142 5.63 -0.96 -20.74
CA SER A 142 4.18 -0.89 -20.88
C SER A 142 3.57 0.18 -19.95
N ASN A 143 2.37 0.66 -20.27
CA ASN A 143 1.61 1.56 -19.39
C ASN A 143 1.45 0.98 -17.98
N TYR A 144 1.21 -0.33 -17.88
CA TYR A 144 1.07 -1.01 -16.60
C TYR A 144 2.36 -0.95 -15.76
N GLN A 145 3.50 -1.28 -16.35
CA GLN A 145 4.79 -1.21 -15.65
C GLN A 145 5.12 0.21 -15.20
N TYR A 146 4.86 1.20 -16.06
CA TYR A 146 5.10 2.60 -15.72
C TYR A 146 4.17 3.08 -14.59
N LEU A 147 2.88 2.74 -14.62
CA LEU A 147 1.95 3.08 -13.54
C LEU A 147 2.32 2.40 -12.22
N LEU A 148 2.78 1.15 -12.24
CA LEU A 148 3.30 0.50 -11.03
C LEU A 148 4.54 1.19 -10.49
N HIS A 149 5.44 1.64 -11.37
CA HIS A 149 6.61 2.42 -10.96
C HIS A 149 6.18 3.75 -10.29
N LEU A 150 5.22 4.48 -10.86
CA LEU A 150 4.68 5.70 -10.26
C LEU A 150 4.02 5.44 -8.90
N ASN A 151 3.27 4.35 -8.77
CA ASN A 151 2.72 3.94 -7.47
C ASN A 151 3.82 3.68 -6.45
N ASN A 152 4.90 2.98 -6.84
CA ASN A 152 6.04 2.72 -5.96
C ASN A 152 6.74 4.00 -5.50
N LEU A 153 6.97 4.96 -6.40
CA LEU A 153 7.54 6.26 -6.06
C LEU A 153 6.62 7.11 -5.16
N ALA A 154 5.33 6.84 -5.17
CA ALA A 154 4.34 7.45 -4.28
C ALA A 154 4.15 6.66 -2.98
N ASP A 155 5.12 5.81 -2.61
CA ASP A 155 5.13 4.95 -1.42
C ASP A 155 3.94 3.97 -1.32
N ARG A 156 3.30 3.65 -2.46
CA ARG A 156 2.21 2.67 -2.50
C ARG A 156 2.72 1.25 -2.63
N SER A 157 2.09 0.33 -1.90
CA SER A 157 2.48 -1.09 -1.90
C SER A 157 1.29 -2.01 -1.64
N CYS A 158 1.36 -3.25 -2.14
CA CYS A 158 0.31 -4.24 -1.90
C CYS A 158 0.27 -4.74 -0.44
N ASN A 159 1.26 -4.36 0.38
CA ASN A 159 1.37 -4.74 1.78
C ASN A 159 0.59 -3.79 2.70
N ASP A 160 0.24 -2.60 2.23
CA ASP A 160 -0.54 -1.60 2.99
C ASP A 160 -1.85 -1.33 2.26
N LEU A 161 -2.98 -1.79 2.82
CA LEU A 161 -4.30 -1.56 2.21
C LEU A 161 -4.69 -0.08 2.19
N SER A 162 -4.12 0.75 3.08
CA SER A 162 -4.38 2.19 3.10
C SER A 162 -3.63 2.94 2.00
N GLN A 163 -2.54 2.34 1.50
CA GLN A 163 -1.67 2.88 0.44
C GLN A 163 -1.51 1.87 -0.70
N TYR A 164 -2.59 1.15 -1.03
CA TYR A 164 -2.55 0.16 -2.10
C TYR A 164 -2.31 0.84 -3.46
N PRO A 165 -1.65 0.19 -4.44
CA PRO A 165 -1.52 0.70 -5.79
C PRO A 165 -2.88 1.08 -6.40
N VAL A 166 -2.91 2.17 -7.15
CA VAL A 166 -4.11 2.68 -7.81
C VAL A 166 -3.89 2.70 -9.30
N LEU A 167 -4.86 2.17 -10.03
CA LEU A 167 -4.95 2.20 -11.48
C LEU A 167 -6.24 2.89 -11.91
N PRO A 168 -6.21 3.70 -12.97
CA PRO A 168 -7.41 4.36 -13.46
C PRO A 168 -8.37 3.35 -14.11
N TRP A 169 -9.67 3.59 -13.99
CA TRP A 169 -10.63 3.00 -14.93
C TRP A 169 -10.28 3.40 -16.36
N ILE A 170 -10.19 2.42 -17.26
CA ILE A 170 -9.87 2.65 -18.68
C ILE A 170 -11.10 2.52 -19.56
N ILE A 171 -11.90 1.47 -19.36
CA ILE A 171 -13.09 1.18 -20.15
C ILE A 171 -14.28 1.92 -19.51
N ALA A 172 -15.12 2.52 -20.34
CA ALA A 172 -16.37 3.16 -19.96
C ALA A 172 -17.62 2.37 -20.40
N ASP A 173 -17.47 1.43 -21.34
CA ASP A 173 -18.54 0.56 -21.81
C ASP A 173 -18.44 -0.86 -21.22
N TYR A 174 -19.34 -1.15 -20.29
CA TYR A 174 -19.54 -2.47 -19.69
C TYR A 174 -20.92 -3.05 -19.99
N SER A 175 -21.55 -2.60 -21.07
CA SER A 175 -22.91 -2.98 -21.47
C SER A 175 -22.94 -3.69 -22.82
N SER A 176 -22.04 -3.34 -23.74
CA SER A 176 -21.94 -3.96 -25.05
C SER A 176 -21.42 -5.40 -24.97
N GLY A 177 -21.98 -6.27 -25.82
CA GLY A 177 -21.51 -7.66 -25.93
C GLY A 177 -20.13 -7.79 -26.58
N GLN A 178 -19.67 -6.77 -27.31
CA GLN A 178 -18.32 -6.66 -27.86
C GLN A 178 -17.80 -5.23 -27.68
N LEU A 179 -16.51 -5.12 -27.38
CA LEU A 179 -15.85 -3.85 -27.10
C LEU A 179 -15.23 -3.29 -28.39
N ASP A 180 -15.73 -2.14 -28.85
CA ASP A 180 -15.16 -1.46 -30.01
C ASP A 180 -13.95 -0.60 -29.58
N MET A 181 -12.75 -1.10 -29.88
CA MET A 181 -11.49 -0.43 -29.54
C MET A 181 -11.19 0.82 -30.39
N THR A 182 -11.98 1.07 -31.43
CA THR A 182 -11.83 2.25 -32.30
C THR A 182 -12.76 3.38 -31.90
N ASN A 183 -13.83 3.10 -31.16
CA ASN A 183 -14.77 4.09 -30.66
C ASN A 183 -14.19 4.79 -29.41
N PRO A 184 -13.96 6.12 -29.44
CA PRO A 184 -13.46 6.85 -28.27
C PRO A 184 -14.39 6.76 -27.05
N ALA A 185 -15.71 6.62 -27.25
CA ALA A 185 -16.69 6.52 -26.17
C ALA A 185 -16.57 5.21 -25.36
N THR A 186 -15.88 4.20 -25.90
CA THR A 186 -15.53 2.97 -25.20
C THR A 186 -14.59 3.22 -24.02
N PHE A 187 -13.81 4.30 -24.09
CA PHE A 187 -12.77 4.62 -23.12
C PHE A 187 -13.17 5.79 -22.24
N ARG A 188 -12.72 5.75 -20.99
CA ARG A 188 -12.87 6.85 -20.05
C ARG A 188 -12.02 8.04 -20.49
N ASP A 189 -12.56 9.24 -20.34
CA ASP A 189 -11.79 10.48 -20.34
C ASP A 189 -10.82 10.54 -19.15
N LEU A 190 -9.54 10.24 -19.41
CA LEU A 190 -8.47 10.24 -18.41
C LEU A 190 -8.04 11.64 -17.95
N SER A 191 -8.51 12.71 -18.59
CA SER A 191 -8.25 14.08 -18.13
C SER A 191 -9.09 14.47 -16.91
N LYS A 192 -10.09 13.65 -16.55
CA LYS A 192 -11.05 13.92 -15.49
C LYS A 192 -10.98 12.87 -14.37
N PRO A 193 -11.15 13.27 -13.10
CA PRO A 193 -11.39 12.32 -12.01
C PRO A 193 -12.78 11.68 -12.14
N VAL A 194 -12.99 10.53 -11.47
CA VAL A 194 -14.26 9.78 -11.48
C VAL A 194 -15.46 10.70 -11.24
N GLY A 195 -15.35 11.55 -10.22
CA GLY A 195 -16.42 12.47 -9.81
C GLY A 195 -16.88 13.47 -10.88
N ALA A 196 -16.03 13.74 -11.87
CA ALA A 196 -16.30 14.70 -12.94
C ALA A 196 -16.73 14.06 -14.28
N LEU A 197 -16.78 12.72 -14.35
CA LEU A 197 -17.19 12.02 -15.57
C LEU A 197 -18.69 12.16 -15.88
N ASN A 198 -19.52 12.19 -14.84
CA ASN A 198 -20.96 12.42 -14.96
C ASN A 198 -21.27 13.92 -14.72
N PRO A 199 -21.72 14.67 -15.74
CA PRO A 199 -21.98 16.10 -15.62
C PRO A 199 -23.04 16.46 -14.58
N GLU A 200 -24.13 15.69 -14.48
CA GLU A 200 -25.20 15.94 -13.51
C GLU A 200 -24.70 15.75 -12.08
N ARG A 201 -23.87 14.73 -11.86
CA ARG A 201 -23.24 14.52 -10.56
C ARG A 201 -22.26 15.64 -10.23
N LEU A 202 -21.45 16.06 -11.19
CA LEU A 202 -20.49 17.14 -11.02
C LEU A 202 -21.19 18.44 -10.60
N ASP A 203 -22.32 18.78 -11.23
CA ASP A 203 -23.11 19.96 -10.85
C ASP A 203 -23.60 19.91 -9.41
N ARG A 204 -24.08 18.75 -8.95
CA ARG A 204 -24.44 18.54 -7.53
C ARG A 204 -23.25 18.72 -6.59
N LEU A 205 -22.07 18.20 -6.97
CA LEU A 205 -20.85 18.32 -6.17
C LEU A 205 -20.39 19.78 -6.05
N LEU A 206 -20.42 20.53 -7.16
CA LEU A 206 -20.05 21.95 -7.21
C LEU A 206 -21.04 22.83 -6.44
N SER A 207 -22.34 22.52 -6.54
CA SER A 207 -23.39 23.19 -5.77
C SER A 207 -23.17 23.01 -4.26
N ARG A 208 -22.89 21.76 -3.82
CA ARG A 208 -22.56 21.47 -2.42
C ARG A 208 -21.28 22.18 -1.98
N TYR A 209 -20.23 22.15 -2.80
CA TYR A 209 -18.94 22.80 -2.51
C TYR A 209 -19.11 24.32 -2.31
N THR A 210 -19.93 24.96 -3.15
CA THR A 210 -20.20 26.39 -3.07
C THR A 210 -21.00 26.77 -1.82
N ALA A 211 -21.93 25.91 -1.40
CA ALA A 211 -22.76 26.13 -0.19
C ALA A 211 -22.06 25.76 1.14
N MET A 212 -20.92 25.07 1.10
CA MET A 212 -20.23 24.56 2.29
C MET A 212 -19.41 25.67 3.00
N PRO A 213 -19.38 25.71 4.35
CA PRO A 213 -18.45 26.55 5.09
C PRO A 213 -17.00 26.04 4.96
N GLU A 214 -16.02 26.88 5.26
CA GLU A 214 -14.61 26.45 5.27
C GLU A 214 -14.31 25.48 6.43
N PRO A 215 -13.42 24.49 6.24
CA PRO A 215 -12.70 24.17 5.01
C PRO A 215 -13.57 23.40 4.00
N ARG A 216 -13.65 23.89 2.76
CA ARG A 216 -14.44 23.23 1.71
C ARG A 216 -13.74 22.00 1.13
N PHE A 217 -14.53 21.02 0.70
CA PHE A 217 -14.02 19.85 -0.03
C PHE A 217 -15.01 19.38 -1.11
N MET A 218 -14.47 18.85 -2.21
CA MET A 218 -15.30 18.39 -3.32
C MET A 218 -15.76 16.93 -3.14
N TYR A 219 -14.91 16.07 -2.58
CA TYR A 219 -15.20 14.64 -2.41
C TYR A 219 -15.13 14.27 -0.93
N GLY A 220 -16.23 13.71 -0.39
CA GLY A 220 -16.28 13.24 1.00
C GLY A 220 -15.72 11.82 1.19
N SER A 221 -15.29 11.19 0.10
CA SER A 221 -14.73 9.85 0.09
C SER A 221 -13.54 9.82 -0.86
N HIS A 222 -12.52 9.05 -0.52
CA HIS A 222 -11.29 8.96 -1.28
C HIS A 222 -11.41 7.91 -2.39
N TYR A 223 -10.66 8.05 -3.49
CA TYR A 223 -10.68 7.10 -4.62
C TYR A 223 -10.01 5.76 -4.30
N SER A 224 -9.21 5.72 -3.23
CA SER A 224 -8.47 4.55 -2.76
C SER A 224 -8.66 4.46 -1.25
N SER A 225 -9.16 3.33 -0.76
CA SER A 225 -9.35 3.09 0.67
C SER A 225 -9.21 1.59 0.95
N PRO A 226 -8.85 1.18 2.19
CA PRO A 226 -8.80 -0.24 2.55
C PRO A 226 -10.11 -0.98 2.23
N GLY A 227 -11.25 -0.33 2.47
CA GLY A 227 -12.56 -0.90 2.15
C GLY A 227 -12.75 -1.16 0.65
N TYR A 228 -12.28 -0.27 -0.22
CA TYR A 228 -12.35 -0.48 -1.68
C TYR A 228 -11.38 -1.55 -2.17
N VAL A 229 -10.18 -1.60 -1.61
CA VAL A 229 -9.22 -2.67 -1.94
C VAL A 229 -9.82 -4.03 -1.57
N LEU A 230 -10.37 -4.16 -0.36
CA LEU A 230 -11.01 -5.40 0.07
C LEU A 230 -12.30 -5.71 -0.68
N PHE A 231 -13.06 -4.69 -1.11
CA PHE A 231 -14.22 -4.86 -1.99
C PHE A 231 -13.83 -5.62 -3.27
N TYR A 232 -12.75 -5.22 -3.95
CA TYR A 232 -12.27 -5.92 -5.14
C TYR A 232 -11.63 -7.28 -4.80
N LEU A 233 -10.84 -7.35 -3.73
CA LEU A 233 -10.07 -8.54 -3.35
C LEU A 233 -10.85 -9.58 -2.53
N VAL A 234 -12.16 -9.40 -2.31
CA VAL A 234 -12.95 -10.24 -1.39
C VAL A 234 -12.89 -11.74 -1.69
N ARG A 235 -12.67 -12.14 -2.95
CA ARG A 235 -12.49 -13.56 -3.33
C ARG A 235 -11.06 -14.07 -3.18
N VAL A 236 -10.08 -13.17 -3.19
CA VAL A 236 -8.64 -13.50 -3.14
C VAL A 236 -8.14 -13.53 -1.70
N ALA A 237 -8.59 -12.57 -0.88
CA ALA A 237 -8.19 -12.43 0.52
C ALA A 237 -9.42 -12.23 1.44
N PRO A 238 -10.34 -13.21 1.51
CA PRO A 238 -11.57 -13.12 2.30
C PRO A 238 -11.31 -12.91 3.80
N GLU A 239 -10.20 -13.42 4.32
CA GLU A 239 -9.80 -13.27 5.72
C GLU A 239 -9.64 -11.81 6.14
N HIS A 240 -9.15 -10.95 5.23
CA HIS A 240 -8.99 -9.53 5.56
C HIS A 240 -10.35 -8.82 5.66
N MET A 241 -11.31 -9.19 4.81
CA MET A 241 -12.69 -8.68 4.88
C MET A 241 -13.35 -9.10 6.19
N LEU A 242 -13.20 -10.36 6.59
CA LEU A 242 -13.76 -10.87 7.84
C LEU A 242 -13.21 -10.13 9.06
N CYS A 243 -11.91 -9.83 9.08
CA CYS A 243 -11.31 -9.02 10.15
C CYS A 243 -11.92 -7.62 10.23
N LEU A 244 -12.19 -6.98 9.09
CA LEU A 244 -12.75 -5.62 9.05
C LEU A 244 -14.24 -5.59 9.44
N GLN A 245 -14.97 -6.66 9.14
CA GLN A 245 -16.43 -6.76 9.28
C GLN A 245 -16.87 -7.65 10.46
N ASN A 246 -16.10 -7.63 11.56
CA ASN A 246 -16.42 -8.36 12.81
C ASN A 246 -16.72 -9.86 12.61
N GLY A 247 -15.94 -10.52 11.77
CA GLY A 247 -16.04 -11.96 11.49
C GLY A 247 -17.18 -12.34 10.55
N ARG A 248 -17.80 -11.39 9.85
CA ARG A 248 -18.87 -11.64 8.88
C ARG A 248 -18.55 -10.97 7.55
N TYR A 249 -19.24 -11.37 6.48
CA TYR A 249 -19.21 -10.62 5.24
C TYR A 249 -20.14 -9.40 5.33
N ASP A 250 -19.90 -8.43 4.45
CA ASP A 250 -20.79 -7.29 4.28
C ASP A 250 -22.16 -7.75 3.69
N HIS A 251 -23.13 -6.85 3.70
CA HIS A 251 -24.41 -7.07 3.04
C HIS A 251 -24.20 -7.42 1.56
N PRO A 252 -24.87 -8.45 1.01
CA PRO A 252 -24.67 -8.90 -0.37
C PRO A 252 -24.76 -7.76 -1.40
N ASP A 253 -25.72 -6.85 -1.23
CA ASP A 253 -25.91 -5.69 -2.13
C ASP A 253 -24.76 -4.67 -2.12
N ARG A 254 -23.86 -4.74 -1.13
CA ARG A 254 -22.67 -3.89 -1.01
C ARG A 254 -21.38 -4.61 -1.38
N MET A 255 -21.46 -5.93 -1.61
CA MET A 255 -20.32 -6.71 -2.03
C MET A 255 -20.08 -6.55 -3.52
N PHE A 256 -18.82 -6.63 -3.93
CA PHE A 256 -18.47 -6.65 -5.34
C PHE A 256 -19.14 -7.84 -6.01
N SER A 257 -19.89 -7.65 -7.08
CA SER A 257 -20.59 -8.74 -7.79
C SER A 257 -20.49 -8.59 -9.32
N SER A 258 -20.47 -7.35 -9.80
CA SER A 258 -20.47 -7.01 -11.22
C SER A 258 -19.57 -5.80 -11.49
N ILE A 259 -18.74 -5.89 -12.52
CA ILE A 259 -17.89 -4.77 -12.98
C ILE A 259 -18.77 -3.65 -13.54
N SER A 260 -19.79 -4.00 -14.33
CA SER A 260 -20.71 -3.06 -14.95
C SER A 260 -21.49 -2.25 -13.90
N GLU A 261 -22.01 -2.94 -12.88
CA GLU A 261 -22.70 -2.30 -11.77
C GLU A 261 -21.75 -1.44 -10.94
N THR A 262 -20.52 -1.93 -10.70
CA THR A 262 -19.49 -1.16 -9.98
C THR A 262 -19.17 0.14 -10.72
N TRP A 263 -18.92 0.08 -12.03
CA TRP A 263 -18.66 1.27 -12.86
C TRP A 263 -19.83 2.25 -12.82
N LYS A 264 -21.06 1.77 -12.99
CA LYS A 264 -22.27 2.59 -12.87
C LYS A 264 -22.36 3.28 -11.50
N ASN A 265 -22.14 2.54 -10.42
CA ASN A 265 -22.12 3.07 -9.07
C ASN A 265 -21.01 4.12 -8.88
N CYS A 266 -19.82 3.90 -9.45
CA CYS A 266 -18.75 4.91 -9.47
C CYS A 266 -19.14 6.19 -10.22
N LEU A 267 -20.13 6.17 -11.13
CA LEU A 267 -20.57 7.35 -11.89
C LEU A 267 -21.79 8.05 -11.27
N GLU A 268 -22.67 7.30 -10.60
CA GLU A 268 -23.96 7.79 -10.11
C GLU A 268 -24.00 7.92 -8.59
N GLY A 269 -23.26 7.07 -7.88
CA GLY A 269 -23.21 7.02 -6.43
C GLY A 269 -22.77 8.35 -5.81
N ALA A 270 -23.46 8.74 -4.73
CA ALA A 270 -23.25 10.04 -4.08
C ALA A 270 -21.87 10.16 -3.40
N THR A 271 -21.32 9.04 -2.93
CA THR A 271 -20.06 8.95 -2.18
C THR A 271 -19.07 7.97 -2.81
N ASP A 272 -19.36 7.49 -4.01
CA ASP A 272 -18.59 6.44 -4.66
C ASP A 272 -17.73 7.01 -5.79
N PHE A 273 -16.43 7.12 -5.51
CA PHE A 273 -15.43 7.68 -6.40
C PHE A 273 -14.25 6.74 -6.62
N LYS A 274 -14.44 5.43 -6.39
CA LYS A 274 -13.34 4.47 -6.36
C LYS A 274 -12.68 4.32 -7.74
N GLU A 275 -11.36 4.35 -7.76
CA GLU A 275 -10.56 3.88 -8.90
C GLU A 275 -10.30 2.37 -8.76
N VAL A 276 -9.50 1.80 -9.65
CA VAL A 276 -9.21 0.35 -9.72
C VAL A 276 -7.93 0.03 -8.93
N VAL A 277 -7.79 -1.23 -8.49
CA VAL A 277 -6.64 -1.78 -7.78
C VAL A 277 -5.92 -2.86 -8.59
#